data_AF-A0A6G1F4G6-F1
#
_entry.id   AF-A0A6G1F4G6-F1
#
_cell.length_a   1.000
_cell.length_b   1.000
_cell.length_c   1.000
_cell.angle_alpha   90.00
_cell.angle_beta   90.00
_cell.angle_gamma   90.00
#
_symmetry.space_group_name_H-M   'P 1'
#
loop_
_entity.id
_entity.type
_entity.pdbx_description
1 polymer ?
#
loop_
_entity_poly.entity_id
_entity_poly.type
_entity_poly.pdbx_seq_one_letter_code
_entity_poly.pdbx_strand_id
1 'polypeptide(L)'
;MSIGAGAGGVMGAAMAAAAAGGGAPHVLAVDDSSVDRAVIAGILRSSRFRVTAVDSGKRALELLGSEPNVSMIITDYWMPEMTGYELLKKVKESSQLKKIPVVIMSSENVPTRISRHFFHHAYRLIRAF
;
A
#
# COMPACT_ATOMS: atom_id res chain seq x y z
N MET A 1 21.56 -21.45 -11.77
CA MET A 1 20.19 -21.42 -12.32
C MET A 1 19.36 -20.58 -11.36
N SER A 2 18.98 -19.37 -11.80
CA SER A 2 18.36 -18.34 -10.95
C SER A 2 16.90 -18.65 -10.64
N ILE A 3 16.54 -18.54 -9.37
CA ILE A 3 15.16 -18.66 -8.87
C ILE A 3 14.52 -17.27 -8.70
N GLY A 4 13.39 -17.07 -9.38
CA GLY A 4 12.22 -16.36 -8.85
C GLY A 4 12.26 -14.84 -8.68
N ALA A 5 12.14 -14.08 -9.77
CA ALA A 5 11.63 -12.71 -9.74
C ALA A 5 10.09 -12.74 -9.87
N GLY A 6 9.34 -12.68 -8.76
CA GLY A 6 7.87 -12.82 -8.80
C GLY A 6 7.09 -11.86 -7.90
N ALA A 7 7.47 -11.71 -6.63
CA ALA A 7 6.81 -10.79 -5.70
C ALA A 7 7.70 -9.62 -5.25
N GLY A 8 9.02 -9.76 -5.40
CA GLY A 8 9.99 -8.73 -5.03
C GLY A 8 9.99 -7.48 -5.94
N GLY A 9 9.36 -7.54 -7.12
CA GLY A 9 9.43 -6.46 -8.11
C GLY A 9 8.54 -5.25 -7.80
N VAL A 10 7.30 -5.47 -7.37
CA VAL A 10 6.34 -4.38 -7.11
C VAL A 10 6.63 -3.67 -5.78
N MET A 11 6.86 -4.44 -4.72
CA MET A 11 7.30 -3.91 -3.44
C MET A 11 8.69 -3.30 -3.61
N GLY A 12 9.65 -4.01 -4.23
CA GLY A 12 11.02 -3.51 -4.42
C GLY A 12 11.09 -2.18 -5.21
N ALA A 13 10.30 -2.01 -6.27
CA ALA A 13 10.23 -0.73 -6.99
C ALA A 13 9.58 0.38 -6.15
N ALA A 14 8.52 0.07 -5.40
CA ALA A 14 7.88 1.04 -4.51
C ALA A 14 8.81 1.41 -3.34
N MET A 15 9.57 0.46 -2.79
CA MET A 15 10.57 0.66 -1.75
C MET A 15 11.74 1.51 -2.27
N ALA A 16 12.19 1.28 -3.50
CA ALA A 16 13.22 2.08 -4.15
C ALA A 16 12.77 3.54 -4.35
N ALA A 17 11.51 3.76 -4.74
CA ALA A 17 10.94 5.11 -4.83
C ALA A 17 10.83 5.79 -3.45
N ALA A 18 10.51 5.02 -2.41
CA ALA A 18 10.37 5.52 -1.04
C ALA A 18 11.73 5.81 -0.36
N ALA A 19 12.79 5.09 -0.72
CA ALA A 19 14.14 5.21 -0.14
C ALA A 19 14.98 6.39 -0.65
N ALA A 20 14.48 7.20 -1.59
CA ALA A 20 15.23 8.32 -2.17
C ALA A 20 15.39 9.53 -1.22
N GLY A 21 14.71 9.56 -0.06
CA GLY A 21 14.90 10.55 1.00
C GLY A 21 15.74 9.97 2.14
N GLY A 22 16.70 10.72 2.68
CA GLY A 22 17.72 10.27 3.66
C GLY A 22 17.23 9.81 5.06
N GLY A 23 16.03 9.25 5.18
CA GLY A 23 15.47 8.65 6.40
C GLY A 23 14.71 7.35 6.12
N ALA A 24 14.32 6.63 7.17
CA ALA A 24 13.50 5.42 7.03
C ALA A 24 12.18 5.77 6.30
N PRO A 25 11.86 5.14 5.16
CA PRO A 25 10.69 5.53 4.39
C PRO A 25 9.41 5.31 5.19
N HIS A 26 8.50 6.28 5.09
CA HIS A 26 7.25 6.26 5.83
C HIS A 26 6.13 5.72 4.97
N VAL A 27 5.52 4.63 5.43
CA VAL A 27 4.37 3.98 4.79
C VAL A 27 3.12 4.28 5.60
N LEU A 28 2.06 4.68 4.89
CA LEU A 28 0.71 4.76 5.43
C LEU A 28 -0.02 3.46 5.08
N ALA A 29 -0.37 2.66 6.09
CA ALA A 29 -1.18 1.45 5.94
C ALA A 29 -2.64 1.77 6.27
N VAL A 30 -3.56 1.45 5.36
CA VAL A 30 -4.99 1.79 5.45
C VAL A 30 -5.81 0.52 5.26
N ASP A 31 -6.52 0.10 6.30
CA ASP A 31 -7.33 -1.13 6.25
C ASP A 31 -8.35 -1.03 7.39
N ASP A 32 -9.61 -1.38 7.19
CA ASP A 32 -10.63 -1.32 8.24
C ASP A 32 -10.50 -2.48 9.25
N SER A 33 -9.92 -3.61 8.83
CA SER A 33 -9.59 -4.75 9.68
C SER A 33 -8.39 -4.45 10.59
N SER A 34 -8.64 -4.44 11.90
CA SER A 34 -7.58 -4.22 12.90
C SER A 34 -6.50 -5.30 12.88
N VAL A 35 -6.87 -6.54 12.54
CA VAL A 35 -5.95 -7.68 12.41
C VAL A 35 -5.02 -7.46 11.22
N ASP A 36 -5.57 -7.09 10.07
CA ASP A 36 -4.80 -6.95 8.83
C ASP A 36 -3.88 -5.73 8.88
N ARG A 37 -4.38 -4.62 9.46
CA ARG A 37 -3.53 -3.47 9.83
C ARG A 37 -2.34 -3.88 10.68
N ALA A 38 -2.55 -4.70 11.72
CA ALA A 38 -1.48 -5.11 12.62
C ALA A 38 -0.44 -5.99 11.92
N VAL A 39 -0.89 -6.93 11.08
CA VAL A 39 -0.04 -7.80 10.28
C VAL A 39 0.81 -6.98 9.29
N ILE A 40 0.17 -6.13 8.48
CA ILE A 40 0.85 -5.27 7.49
C ILE A 40 1.86 -4.37 8.19
N ALA A 41 1.47 -3.71 9.29
CA ALA A 41 2.36 -2.84 10.04
C ALA A 41 3.55 -3.60 10.65
N GLY A 42 3.34 -4.82 11.16
CA GLY A 42 4.40 -5.68 11.69
C GLY A 42 5.43 -6.04 10.61
N ILE A 43 4.97 -6.49 9.45
CA ILE A 43 5.82 -6.86 8.31
C ILE A 43 6.67 -5.65 7.86
N LEU A 44 6.04 -4.50 7.65
CA LEU A 44 6.74 -3.29 7.20
C LEU A 44 7.72 -2.76 8.24
N ARG A 45 7.35 -2.74 9.53
CA ARG A 45 8.26 -2.31 10.61
C ARG A 45 9.48 -3.22 10.72
N SER A 46 9.31 -4.54 10.56
CA SER A 46 10.43 -5.49 10.54
C SER A 46 11.40 -5.22 9.38
N SER A 47 10.91 -4.60 8.31
CA SER A 47 11.68 -4.21 7.11
C SER A 47 12.25 -2.79 7.21
N ARG A 48 12.30 -2.21 8.41
CA ARG A 48 12.82 -0.86 8.73
C ARG A 48 12.02 0.32 8.15
N PHE A 49 10.74 0.11 7.84
CA PHE A 49 9.84 1.22 7.49
C PHE A 49 9.28 1.88 8.74
N ARG A 50 9.13 3.20 8.68
CA ARG A 50 8.21 3.88 9.59
C ARG A 50 6.80 3.60 9.09
N VAL A 51 5.88 3.22 9.97
CA VAL A 51 4.51 2.87 9.56
C VAL A 51 3.50 3.59 10.44
N THR A 52 2.64 4.38 9.79
CA THR A 52 1.39 4.86 10.39
C THR A 52 0.26 4.01 9.84
N ALA A 53 -0.55 3.44 10.74
CA ALA A 53 -1.69 2.61 10.36
C ALA A 53 -2.99 3.36 10.71
N VAL A 54 -3.96 3.37 9.80
CA VAL A 54 -5.27 3.99 9.97
C VAL A 54 -6.37 3.09 9.47
N ASP A 55 -7.56 3.27 10.03
CA ASP A 55 -8.71 2.36 9.87
C ASP A 55 -9.66 2.70 8.72
N SER A 56 -9.41 3.80 8.01
CA SER A 56 -10.35 4.28 7.00
C SER A 56 -9.67 5.19 5.97
N GLY A 57 -10.23 5.21 4.75
CA GLY A 57 -9.80 6.12 3.70
C GLY A 57 -9.96 7.61 4.07
N LYS A 58 -10.99 7.96 4.86
CA LYS A 58 -11.16 9.32 5.38
C LYS A 58 -10.01 9.73 6.29
N ARG A 59 -9.68 8.89 7.28
CA ARG A 59 -8.57 9.15 8.21
C ARG A 59 -7.22 9.22 7.50
N ALA A 60 -7.04 8.40 6.46
CA ALA A 60 -5.86 8.46 5.60
C ALA A 60 -5.72 9.84 4.93
N LEU A 61 -6.78 10.40 4.37
CA LEU A 61 -6.76 11.73 3.74
C LEU A 61 -6.48 12.86 4.74
N GLU A 62 -7.06 12.80 5.93
CA GLU A 62 -6.78 13.77 7.01
C GLU A 62 -5.30 13.80 7.39
N LEU A 63 -4.71 12.60 7.54
CA LEU A 63 -3.28 12.48 7.82
C LEU A 63 -2.42 12.96 6.65
N LEU A 64 -2.76 12.60 5.42
CA LEU A 64 -2.00 13.04 4.24
C LEU A 64 -2.04 14.58 4.07
N GLY A 65 -3.08 15.24 4.57
CA GLY A 65 -3.15 16.70 4.61
C GLY A 65 -2.31 17.35 5.72
N SER A 66 -1.96 16.60 6.77
CA SER A 66 -1.27 17.12 7.96
C SER A 66 0.20 16.65 8.07
N GLU A 67 0.53 15.50 7.49
CA GLU A 67 1.84 14.83 7.57
C GLU A 67 2.55 14.83 6.20
N PRO A 68 3.54 15.71 5.99
CA PRO A 68 4.13 15.95 4.67
C PRO A 68 5.14 14.87 4.23
N ASN A 69 5.37 13.82 5.01
CA ASN A 69 6.49 12.90 4.85
C ASN A 69 6.10 11.45 4.55
N VAL A 70 4.85 11.20 4.13
CA VAL A 70 4.41 9.88 3.65
C VAL A 70 5.02 9.59 2.27
N SER A 71 5.78 8.51 2.18
CA SER A 71 6.49 8.09 0.97
C SER A 71 5.76 7.00 0.17
N MET A 72 4.78 6.32 0.78
CA MET A 72 3.97 5.27 0.16
C MET A 72 2.66 5.08 0.91
N ILE A 73 1.61 4.70 0.19
CA ILE A 73 0.33 4.29 0.75
C ILE A 73 0.07 2.83 0.37
N ILE A 74 -0.32 2.00 1.35
CA ILE A 74 -0.84 0.66 1.13
C ILE A 74 -2.27 0.67 1.68
N THR A 75 -3.25 0.29 0.87
CA THR A 75 -4.67 0.33 1.25
C THR A 75 -5.38 -0.96 0.89
N ASP A 76 -6.32 -1.42 1.71
CA ASP A 76 -7.29 -2.42 1.26
C ASP A 76 -8.25 -1.83 0.22
N TYR A 77 -8.77 -2.66 -0.68
CA TYR A 77 -9.75 -2.25 -1.69
C TYR A 77 -11.13 -2.02 -1.08
N TRP A 78 -11.56 -2.92 -0.21
CA TRP A 78 -12.91 -3.00 0.35
C TRP A 78 -12.96 -2.42 1.76
N MET A 79 -13.08 -1.10 1.85
CA MET A 79 -13.32 -0.42 3.13
C MET A 79 -14.71 0.22 3.18
N PRO A 80 -15.32 0.33 4.37
CA PRO A 80 -16.56 1.08 4.57
C PRO A 80 -16.41 2.55 4.17
N GLU A 81 -17.51 3.17 3.74
CA GLU A 81 -17.63 4.58 3.35
C GLU A 81 -16.84 5.03 2.12
N MET A 82 -15.61 4.54 1.94
CA MET A 82 -14.71 4.87 0.85
C MET A 82 -13.83 3.67 0.51
N THR A 83 -13.84 3.25 -0.74
CA THR A 83 -12.98 2.18 -1.25
C THR A 83 -11.51 2.62 -1.35
N GLY A 84 -10.57 1.66 -1.35
CA GLY A 84 -9.16 1.93 -1.61
C GLY A 84 -8.91 2.58 -2.98
N TYR A 85 -9.77 2.28 -3.97
CA TYR A 85 -9.72 2.91 -5.29
C TYR A 85 -10.15 4.39 -5.26
N GLU A 86 -11.18 4.74 -4.49
CA GLU A 86 -11.58 6.14 -4.31
C GLU A 86 -10.51 6.93 -3.55
N LEU A 87 -9.87 6.32 -2.55
CA LEU A 87 -8.71 6.90 -1.87
C LEU A 87 -7.58 7.17 -2.87
N LEU A 88 -7.21 6.18 -3.69
CA LEU A 88 -6.22 6.33 -4.77
C LEU A 88 -6.57 7.52 -5.66
N LYS A 89 -7.82 7.60 -6.14
CA LYS A 89 -8.26 8.67 -7.03
C LYS A 89 -8.05 10.05 -6.40
N LYS A 90 -8.48 10.23 -5.16
CA LYS A 90 -8.30 11.50 -4.42
C LYS A 90 -6.83 11.86 -4.20
N VAL A 91 -5.98 10.87 -3.91
CA VAL A 91 -4.53 11.05 -3.78
C VAL A 91 -3.91 11.52 -5.10
N LYS A 92 -4.32 10.92 -6.23
CA LYS A 92 -3.79 11.26 -7.57
C LYS A 92 -4.32 12.58 -8.12
N GLU A 93 -5.52 13.00 -7.71
CA GLU A 93 -6.08 14.32 -8.05
C GLU A 93 -5.38 15.46 -7.28
N SER A 94 -4.78 15.18 -6.12
CA SER A 94 -4.04 16.18 -5.34
C SER A 94 -2.67 16.49 -5.96
N SER A 95 -2.39 17.78 -6.18
CA SER A 95 -1.12 18.24 -6.76
C SER A 95 0.11 17.87 -5.92
N GLN A 96 -0.06 17.77 -4.59
CA GLN A 96 0.98 17.47 -3.63
C GLN A 96 1.17 15.95 -3.46
N LEU A 97 0.08 15.18 -3.48
CA LEU A 97 0.10 13.75 -3.15
C LEU A 97 0.23 12.84 -4.38
N LYS A 98 0.00 13.34 -5.60
CA LYS A 98 0.00 12.53 -6.83
C LYS A 98 1.28 11.71 -7.08
N LYS A 99 2.41 12.17 -6.54
CA LYS A 99 3.72 11.50 -6.65
C LYS A 99 3.87 10.32 -5.70
N ILE A 100 3.01 10.22 -4.68
CA ILE A 100 3.07 9.14 -3.70
C ILE A 100 2.58 7.85 -4.39
N PRO A 101 3.38 6.77 -4.38
CA PRO A 101 2.95 5.47 -4.85
C PRO A 101 1.85 4.92 -3.94
N VAL A 102 0.79 4.40 -4.56
CA VAL A 102 -0.34 3.78 -3.85
C VAL A 102 -0.43 2.33 -4.29
N VAL A 103 -0.47 1.43 -3.32
CA VAL A 103 -0.63 0.00 -3.55
C VAL A 103 -1.95 -0.45 -2.95
N ILE A 104 -2.83 -1.02 -3.77
CA ILE A 104 -4.11 -1.52 -3.32
C ILE A 104 -3.99 -3.03 -3.09
N MET A 105 -4.36 -3.49 -1.91
CA MET A 105 -4.48 -4.89 -1.53
C MET A 105 -5.92 -5.33 -1.82
N SER A 106 -6.09 -6.48 -2.46
CA SER A 106 -7.42 -7.06 -2.68
C SER A 106 -7.37 -8.58 -2.53
N SER A 107 -8.42 -9.12 -1.92
CA SER A 107 -8.64 -10.55 -1.66
C SER A 107 -9.39 -11.26 -2.80
N GLU A 108 -9.79 -10.55 -3.86
CA GLU A 108 -10.68 -11.10 -4.88
C GLU A 108 -9.95 -12.06 -5.86
N ASN A 109 -10.41 -13.31 -5.86
CA ASN A 109 -9.87 -14.45 -6.60
C ASN A 109 -10.58 -14.65 -7.95
N VAL A 110 -10.68 -13.61 -8.80
CA VAL A 110 -11.21 -13.76 -10.18
C VAL A 110 -10.05 -13.86 -11.18
N PRO A 111 -9.79 -15.04 -11.79
CA PRO A 111 -8.59 -15.29 -12.59
C PRO A 111 -8.57 -14.69 -14.00
N THR A 112 -9.51 -13.83 -14.39
CA THR A 112 -9.63 -13.39 -15.79
C THR A 112 -8.66 -12.28 -16.22
N ARG A 113 -7.83 -11.73 -15.32
CA ARG A 113 -6.89 -10.65 -15.67
C ARG A 113 -5.44 -10.81 -15.21
N ILE A 114 -5.06 -11.87 -14.49
CA ILE A 114 -3.72 -11.89 -13.85
C ILE A 114 -3.11 -13.29 -13.85
N SER A 115 -2.06 -13.45 -14.65
CA SER A 115 -1.26 -14.67 -14.75
C SER A 115 -0.55 -15.06 -13.43
N ARG A 116 -0.79 -16.32 -13.07
CA ARG A 116 0.15 -17.32 -12.52
C ARG A 116 0.54 -17.30 -11.03
N HIS A 117 -0.15 -18.20 -10.32
CA HIS A 117 0.31 -19.17 -9.30
C HIS A 117 0.55 -18.74 -7.83
N PHE A 118 -0.47 -19.08 -7.02
CA PHE A 118 -0.48 -19.71 -5.69
C PHE A 118 0.40 -19.15 -4.55
N PHE A 119 -0.24 -18.67 -3.47
CA PHE A 119 -0.31 -19.37 -2.17
C PHE A 119 -1.42 -18.79 -1.27
N HIS A 120 -1.97 -19.64 -0.39
CA HIS A 120 -3.04 -19.39 0.58
C HIS A 120 -2.89 -18.05 1.34
N HIS A 121 -3.96 -17.25 1.42
CA HIS A 121 -4.08 -16.00 2.20
C HIS A 121 -3.10 -14.86 1.83
N ALA A 122 -2.74 -14.71 0.55
CA ALA A 122 -1.89 -13.61 0.10
C ALA A 122 -2.72 -12.44 -0.45
N TYR A 123 -2.81 -11.34 0.31
CA TYR A 123 -3.19 -10.03 -0.21
C TYR A 123 -2.35 -9.72 -1.46
N ARG A 124 -3.00 -9.53 -2.63
CA ARG A 124 -2.28 -9.24 -3.87
C ARG A 124 -2.09 -7.73 -4.01
N LEU A 125 -0.82 -7.30 -4.07
CA LEU A 125 -0.41 -5.90 -4.30
C LEU A 125 -0.76 -5.49 -5.75
N ILE A 126 -1.78 -4.66 -5.91
CA ILE A 126 -2.10 -3.97 -7.16
C ILE A 126 -1.33 -2.65 -7.18
N ARG A 127 -0.30 -2.57 -8.03
CA ARG A 127 0.42 -1.31 -8.28
C ARG A 127 -0.48 -0.39 -9.11
N ALA A 128 -0.96 0.70 -8.51
CA ALA A 128 -1.60 1.79 -9.23
C ALA A 128 -0.54 2.85 -9.55
N PHE A 129 -0.47 3.24 -10.82
CA PHE A 129 0.58 4.05 -11.47
C PHE A 129 1.15 5.21 -10.66
#